data_AF-A0A5J4TFU9-F1
#
_entry.id   AF-A0A5J4TFU9-F1
#
_cell.length_a   1.000
_cell.length_b   1.000
_cell.length_c   1.000
_cell.angle_alpha   90.00
_cell.angle_beta   90.00
_cell.angle_gamma   90.00
#
_symmetry.space_group_name_H-M   'P 1'
#
loop_
_entity.id
_entity.type
_entity.pdbx_description
1 polymer ?
#
loop_
_entity_poly.entity_id
_entity_poly.type
_entity_poly.pdbx_seq_one_letter_code
_entity_poly.pdbx_strand_id
1 'polypeptide(L)'
;MSAGAKAIKYDLAYWDFKMDQDYTPKDDYESFVLTQNYWNIKVQNYLEQDKRRNRDTSNNIKESDCAFYRKIFLSTACHICKARFTSKNPPTLDRINNDMGHSADN
;
A
#
# COMPACT_ATOMS: atom_id res chain seq x y z
N MET A 1 -5.00 -30.74 -2.56
CA MET A 1 -4.10 -29.58 -2.38
C MET A 1 -4.53 -28.86 -1.11
N SER A 2 -3.70 -28.84 -0.07
CA SER A 2 -4.04 -28.18 1.20
C SER A 2 -3.84 -26.67 1.03
N ALA A 3 -4.93 -25.90 1.02
CA ALA A 3 -4.84 -24.46 1.14
C ALA A 3 -4.30 -24.15 2.55
N GLY A 4 -3.10 -23.58 2.63
CA GLY A 4 -2.50 -23.24 3.91
C GLY A 4 -3.41 -22.32 4.73
N ALA A 5 -3.34 -22.38 6.07
CA ALA A 5 -4.20 -21.60 6.97
C ALA A 5 -4.18 -20.08 6.68
N LYS A 6 -3.13 -19.57 6.04
CA LYS A 6 -3.06 -18.19 5.56
C LYS A 6 -4.01 -17.94 4.37
N ALA A 7 -4.04 -18.84 3.37
CA ALA A 7 -4.91 -18.73 2.20
C ALA A 7 -6.38 -18.69 2.61
N ILE A 8 -6.80 -19.60 3.51
CA ILE A 8 -8.19 -19.65 4.02
C ILE A 8 -8.58 -18.34 4.73
N LYS A 9 -7.67 -17.74 5.50
CA LYS A 9 -7.92 -16.44 6.15
C LYS A 9 -8.10 -15.30 5.15
N TYR A 10 -7.31 -15.29 4.08
CA TYR A 10 -7.48 -14.30 3.01
C TYR A 10 -8.82 -14.51 2.30
N ASP A 11 -9.16 -15.73 1.90
CA ASP A 11 -10.41 -16.03 1.22
C ASP A 11 -11.63 -15.60 2.06
N LEU A 12 -11.62 -15.86 3.37
CA LEU A 12 -12.67 -15.41 4.28
C LEU A 12 -12.74 -13.89 4.43
N ALA A 13 -11.59 -13.21 4.51
CA ALA A 13 -11.54 -11.74 4.63
C ALA A 13 -12.06 -11.04 3.36
N TYR A 14 -11.87 -11.64 2.19
CA TYR A 14 -12.34 -11.11 0.91
C TYR A 14 -13.74 -11.60 0.50
N TRP A 15 -14.30 -12.62 1.17
CA TRP A 15 -15.62 -13.18 0.83
C TRP A 15 -16.72 -12.11 0.85
N ASP A 16 -16.76 -11.32 1.92
CA ASP A 16 -17.76 -10.24 2.11
C ASP A 16 -17.25 -8.87 1.63
N PHE A 17 -16.04 -8.81 1.09
CA PHE A 17 -15.49 -7.57 0.58
C PHE A 17 -16.20 -7.16 -0.73
N LYS A 18 -16.71 -5.94 -0.76
CA LYS A 18 -17.44 -5.36 -1.89
C LYS A 18 -16.71 -4.10 -2.33
N MET A 19 -16.30 -4.07 -3.60
CA MET A 19 -15.50 -2.98 -4.15
C MET A 19 -16.28 -1.66 -4.27
N ASP A 20 -17.59 -1.76 -4.45
CA ASP A 20 -18.55 -0.66 -4.63
C ASP A 20 -19.28 -0.27 -3.35
N GLN A 21 -19.06 -0.99 -2.25
CA GLN A 21 -19.68 -0.68 -0.97
C GLN A 21 -19.07 0.58 -0.36
N ASP A 22 -19.94 1.52 0.01
CA ASP A 22 -19.55 2.63 0.88
C ASP A 22 -19.44 2.10 2.32
N TYR A 23 -18.20 2.03 2.80
CA TYR A 23 -17.92 1.56 4.16
C TYR A 23 -18.10 2.66 5.21
N THR A 24 -18.34 3.93 4.83
CA THR A 24 -18.48 5.09 5.73
C THR A 24 -17.55 5.04 6.95
N PRO A 25 -16.21 4.96 6.74
CA PRO A 25 -15.27 4.70 7.82
C PRO A 25 -15.30 5.81 8.88
N LYS A 26 -15.44 5.42 10.15
CA LYS A 26 -15.26 6.33 11.29
C LYS A 26 -13.77 6.38 11.64
N ASP A 27 -13.15 7.54 11.49
CA ASP A 27 -11.73 7.73 11.81
C ASP A 27 -11.60 8.57 13.09
N ASP A 28 -11.50 7.88 14.22
CA ASP A 28 -11.26 8.47 15.54
C ASP A 28 -9.74 8.62 15.83
N TYR A 29 -8.90 8.22 14.88
CA TYR A 29 -7.44 8.19 15.01
C TYR A 29 -6.79 9.37 14.31
N GLU A 30 -5.62 9.76 14.80
CA GLU A 30 -4.77 10.74 14.14
C GLU A 30 -4.36 10.28 12.74
N SER A 31 -4.23 11.26 11.84
CA SER A 31 -3.77 11.02 10.47
C SER A 31 -2.35 10.49 10.44
N PHE A 32 -2.10 9.58 9.50
CA PHE A 32 -0.78 9.05 9.27
C PHE A 32 0.13 10.14 8.68
N VAL A 33 1.22 10.44 9.37
CA VAL A 33 2.27 11.33 8.86
C VAL A 33 3.49 10.49 8.47
N LEU A 34 3.80 10.49 7.17
CA LEU A 34 4.93 9.75 6.64
C LEU A 34 6.27 10.34 7.09
N THR A 35 7.02 9.63 7.93
CA THR A 35 8.38 10.03 8.31
C THR A 35 9.41 9.54 7.29
N GLN A 36 10.55 10.23 7.20
CA GLN A 36 11.64 9.84 6.28
C GLN A 36 12.16 8.43 6.58
N ASN A 37 12.32 8.09 7.86
CA ASN A 37 12.80 6.77 8.25
C ASN A 37 11.83 5.65 7.82
N TYR A 38 10.53 5.86 8.04
CA TYR A 38 9.50 4.93 7.56
C TYR A 38 9.55 4.78 6.04
N TRP A 39 9.68 5.89 5.31
CA TRP A 39 9.77 5.89 3.85
C TRP A 39 11.00 5.11 3.35
N ASN A 40 12.18 5.33 3.93
CA ASN A 40 13.39 4.62 3.54
C ASN A 40 13.23 3.09 3.69
N ILE A 41 12.65 2.65 4.81
CA ILE A 41 12.35 1.22 5.03
C ILE A 41 11.38 0.70 3.96
N LYS A 42 10.35 1.47 3.61
CA LYS A 42 9.38 1.07 2.56
C LYS A 42 10.04 0.98 1.19
N VAL A 43 10.84 1.96 0.78
CA VAL A 43 11.57 1.96 -0.51
C VAL A 43 12.45 0.71 -0.62
N GLN A 44 13.22 0.38 0.42
CA GLN A 44 14.05 -0.83 0.42
C GLN A 44 13.22 -2.12 0.35
N ASN A 45 12.12 -2.21 1.09
CA ASN A 45 11.21 -3.35 1.03
C ASN A 45 10.59 -3.53 -0.36
N TYR A 46 10.21 -2.45 -1.03
CA TYR A 46 9.65 -2.50 -2.39
C TYR A 46 10.71 -2.92 -3.41
N LEU A 47 11.92 -2.36 -3.31
CA LEU A 47 13.06 -2.75 -4.14
C LEU A 47 13.37 -4.25 -4.01
N GLU A 48 13.40 -4.79 -2.79
CA GLU A 48 13.62 -6.22 -2.58
C GLU A 48 12.50 -7.09 -3.16
N GLN A 49 11.24 -6.67 -3.00
CA GLN A 49 10.10 -7.39 -3.56
C GLN A 49 10.17 -7.48 -5.08
N ASP A 50 10.52 -6.37 -5.74
CA ASP A 50 10.64 -6.31 -7.19
C ASP A 50 11.82 -7.12 -7.69
N LYS A 51 12.98 -7.05 -7.03
CA LYS A 51 14.14 -7.90 -7.32
C LYS A 51 13.81 -9.39 -7.19
N ARG A 52 13.12 -9.81 -6.12
CA ARG A 52 12.71 -11.22 -5.92
C ARG A 52 11.78 -11.74 -7.01
N ARG A 53 11.09 -10.84 -7.72
CA ARG A 53 10.19 -11.15 -8.84
C ARG A 53 10.79 -10.83 -10.20
N ASN A 54 12.09 -10.51 -10.27
CA ASN A 54 12.82 -10.14 -11.48
C ASN A 54 12.15 -9.01 -12.28
N ARG A 55 11.56 -8.03 -11.60
CA ARG A 55 10.99 -6.84 -12.25
C ARG A 55 12.07 -5.79 -12.48
N ASP A 56 11.86 -4.94 -13.49
CA ASP A 56 12.71 -3.77 -13.68
C ASP A 56 12.54 -2.82 -12.49
N THR A 57 13.68 -2.42 -11.91
CA THR A 57 13.74 -1.51 -10.76
C THR A 57 14.41 -0.18 -11.10
N SER A 58 14.73 0.07 -12.37
CA SER A 58 15.43 1.29 -12.84
C SER A 58 14.67 2.57 -12.49
N ASN A 59 13.33 2.50 -12.55
CA ASN A 59 12.41 3.61 -12.32
C ASN A 59 11.61 3.44 -11.01
N ASN A 60 12.09 2.62 -10.07
CA ASN A 60 11.43 2.51 -8.79
C ASN A 60 11.47 3.85 -8.03
N ILE A 61 10.47 4.04 -7.16
CA ILE A 61 10.43 5.12 -6.18
C ILE A 61 11.71 5.15 -5.33
N LYS A 62 12.11 6.36 -4.93
CA LYS A 62 13.37 6.63 -4.24
C LYS A 62 13.14 7.28 -2.89
N GLU A 63 14.15 7.24 -2.03
CA GLU A 63 14.12 7.87 -0.72
C GLU A 63 13.85 9.39 -0.81
N SER A 64 14.28 10.03 -1.90
CA SER A 64 14.02 11.45 -2.21
C SER A 64 12.54 11.80 -2.35
N ASP A 65 11.70 10.82 -2.67
CA ASP A 65 10.30 11.06 -3.01
C ASP A 65 9.40 11.18 -1.75
N CYS A 66 9.99 11.09 -0.55
CA CYS A 66 9.25 11.09 0.72
C CYS A 66 8.33 12.30 0.86
N ALA A 67 8.77 13.50 0.48
CA ALA A 67 7.97 14.72 0.62
C ALA A 67 6.73 14.70 -0.28
N PHE A 68 6.88 14.17 -1.50
CA PHE A 68 5.79 14.00 -2.44
C PHE A 68 4.74 13.02 -1.90
N TYR A 69 5.17 11.82 -1.50
CA TYR A 69 4.26 10.80 -0.96
C TYR A 69 3.65 11.17 0.40
N ARG A 70 4.37 11.94 1.23
CA ARG A 70 3.80 12.51 2.46
C ARG A 70 2.58 13.39 2.14
N LYS A 71 2.68 14.25 1.13
CA LYS A 71 1.57 15.11 0.71
C LYS A 71 0.41 14.29 0.17
N ILE A 72 0.68 13.26 -0.62
CA ILE A 72 -0.35 12.34 -1.13
C ILE A 72 -1.10 11.69 0.04
N PHE A 73 -0.40 10.99 0.94
CA PHE A 73 -1.06 10.26 2.03
C PHE A 73 -1.84 11.15 3.01
N LEU A 74 -1.51 12.45 3.09
CA LEU A 74 -2.27 13.41 3.89
C LEU A 74 -3.51 13.97 3.19
N SER A 75 -3.53 13.98 1.85
CA SER A 75 -4.60 14.58 1.04
C SER A 75 -5.51 13.57 0.37
N THR A 76 -5.12 12.29 0.36
CA THR A 76 -5.90 11.20 -0.23
C THR A 76 -6.37 10.22 0.83
N ALA A 77 -7.25 9.32 0.39
CA ALA A 77 -7.76 8.20 1.16
C ALA A 77 -7.46 6.90 0.41
N CYS A 78 -7.67 5.77 1.09
CA CYS A 78 -7.56 4.46 0.47
C CYS A 78 -8.45 4.37 -0.77
N HIS A 79 -7.88 3.93 -1.89
CA HIS A 79 -8.64 3.79 -3.14
C HIS A 79 -9.79 2.79 -3.00
N ILE A 80 -9.59 1.75 -2.20
CA ILE A 80 -10.54 0.66 -1.96
C ILE A 80 -11.64 1.08 -0.99
N CYS A 81 -11.31 1.32 0.29
CA CYS A 81 -12.31 1.50 1.34
C CYS A 81 -12.67 2.96 1.64
N LYS A 82 -12.04 3.92 0.94
CA LYS A 82 -12.22 5.37 1.13
C LYS A 82 -11.86 5.90 2.53
N ALA A 83 -11.28 5.08 3.41
CA ALA A 83 -10.81 5.48 4.73
C ALA A 83 -9.54 6.33 4.64
N ARG A 84 -9.37 7.27 5.58
CA ARG A 84 -8.12 8.02 5.67
C ARG A 84 -7.02 7.10 6.18
N PHE A 85 -5.78 7.49 5.92
CA PHE A 85 -4.64 6.79 6.46
C PHE A 85 -4.39 7.25 7.90
N THR A 86 -4.20 6.29 8.79
CA THR A 86 -3.97 6.51 10.22
C THR A 86 -2.86 5.59 10.71
N SER A 87 -2.46 5.72 11.98
CA SER A 87 -1.47 4.80 12.57
C SER A 87 -1.97 3.34 12.63
N LYS A 88 -3.29 3.11 12.59
CA LYS A 88 -3.92 1.79 12.53
C LYS A 88 -4.20 1.31 11.10
N ASN A 89 -4.28 2.25 10.16
CA ASN A 89 -4.45 1.98 8.73
C ASN A 89 -3.33 2.69 7.95
N PRO A 90 -2.07 2.21 8.02
CA PRO A 90 -0.97 2.81 7.31
C PRO A 90 -1.10 2.58 5.79
N PRO A 91 -0.68 3.54 4.96
CA PRO A 91 -0.80 3.43 3.52
C PRO A 91 0.14 2.36 2.94
N THR A 92 -0.32 1.74 1.86
CA THR A 92 0.49 0.91 0.96
C THR A 92 0.48 1.50 -0.44
N LEU A 93 1.63 1.41 -1.12
CA LEU A 93 1.70 1.61 -2.56
C LEU A 93 1.54 0.24 -3.21
N ASP A 94 0.35 0.03 -3.76
CA ASP A 94 0.01 -1.14 -4.55
C ASP A 94 0.31 -0.85 -6.03
N ARG A 95 0.56 -1.91 -6.79
CA ARG A 95 0.87 -1.82 -8.22
C ARG A 95 -0.38 -2.11 -9.03
N ILE A 96 -0.70 -1.26 -9.99
CA ILE A 96 -1.80 -1.50 -10.93
C ILE A 96 -1.40 -2.60 -11.90
N ASN A 97 -0.20 -2.48 -12.51
CA ASN A 97 0.39 -3.56 -13.29
C ASN A 97 1.40 -4.35 -12.43
N ASN A 98 1.05 -5.59 -12.11
CA ASN A 98 1.86 -6.47 -11.27
C ASN A 98 3.15 -6.99 -11.93
N ASP A 99 3.28 -6.83 -13.26
CA ASP A 99 4.50 -7.18 -13.99
C ASP A 99 5.54 -6.05 -13.93
N MET A 100 5.12 -4.83 -13.59
CA MET A 100 5.98 -3.66 -13.43
C MET A 100 6.42 -3.46 -11.97
N GLY A 101 7.55 -2.77 -11.77
CA GLY A 101 8.05 -2.39 -10.44
C GLY A 101 7.24 -1.28 -9.78
N HIS A 102 7.61 -0.91 -8.56
CA HIS A 102 6.96 0.21 -7.84
C HIS A 102 7.50 1.55 -8.34
N SER A 103 7.02 2.03 -9.49
CA SER A 103 7.26 3.38 -9.99
C SER A 103 6.12 4.33 -9.59
N ALA A 104 6.30 5.64 -9.80
CA ALA A 104 5.26 6.62 -9.50
C ALA A 104 4.04 6.56 -10.43
N ASP A 105 4.21 6.01 -11.64
CA ASP A 105 3.20 5.93 -12.69
C ASP A 105 2.48 4.57 -12.79
N ASN A 106 2.84 3.60 -11.94
CA ASN A 106 2.31 2.23 -11.94
C ASN A 106 1.46 1.94 -10.70
#